data_AF-A0A2L0CVU1-F1
#
_entry.id   AF-A0A2L0CVU1-F1
#
_cell.length_a   1.000
_cell.length_b   1.000
_cell.length_c   1.000
_cell.angle_alpha   90.00
_cell.angle_beta   90.00
_cell.angle_gamma   90.00
#
_symmetry.space_group_name_H-M   'P 1'
#
loop_
_entity.id
_entity.type
_entity.pdbx_description
1 polymer ?
#
loop_
_entity_poly.entity_id
_entity_poly.type
_entity_poly.pdbx_seq_one_letter_code
_entity_poly.pdbx_strand_id
1 'polypeptide(L)'
;TVSNPVIRGNKIWGGQNGGVLVYNGGLGLLEQNEIFDNAMAGVWIKTDSNPTLKRNKIFDGRDGGICIFNGGKGVLEENDIFRNAQAGVLISTQSHPILRRNRIFDGLAAGVEITNNATATLEFNQIFNNRFGGLCLASGVQPIVRGNKIFNNQDAVEKAVSNGQCLYKISSYT
;
A
#
# COMPACT_ATOMS: atom_id res chain seq x y z
N THR A 1 13.98 23.02 7.39
CA THR A 1 12.79 23.42 6.59
C THR A 1 12.18 22.17 6.01
N VAL A 2 10.87 21.99 6.17
CA VAL A 2 10.15 20.83 5.63
C VAL A 2 9.82 21.10 4.16
N SER A 3 10.06 20.13 3.27
CA SER A 3 9.72 20.26 1.86
C SER A 3 8.25 19.96 1.59
N ASN A 4 7.60 20.80 0.78
CA ASN A 4 6.21 20.63 0.37
C ASN A 4 6.04 20.89 -1.14
N PRO A 5 6.68 20.09 -2.02
CA PRO A 5 6.54 20.24 -3.46
C PRO A 5 5.19 19.72 -3.95
N VAL A 6 4.79 20.16 -5.15
CA VAL A 6 3.64 19.62 -5.88
C VAL A 6 4.14 18.92 -7.13
N ILE A 7 3.81 17.63 -7.26
CA ILE A 7 4.09 16.80 -8.43
C ILE A 7 2.74 16.42 -9.03
N ARG A 8 2.41 16.98 -10.19
CA ARG A 8 1.10 16.79 -10.81
C ARG A 8 1.17 16.45 -12.30
N GLY A 9 0.44 15.43 -12.73
CA GLY A 9 0.27 15.10 -14.15
C GLY A 9 1.52 14.52 -14.82
N ASN A 10 2.39 13.86 -14.06
CA ASN A 10 3.67 13.32 -14.57
C ASN A 10 3.63 11.81 -14.77
N LYS A 11 4.57 11.31 -15.57
CA LYS A 11 4.92 9.89 -15.67
C LYS A 11 6.30 9.67 -15.05
N ILE A 12 6.39 8.79 -14.05
CA ILE A 12 7.62 8.50 -13.29
C ILE A 12 7.89 7.00 -13.39
N TRP A 13 8.86 6.59 -14.22
CA TRP A 13 9.04 5.18 -14.58
C TRP A 13 10.46 4.82 -14.96
N GLY A 14 10.75 3.51 -15.00
CA GLY A 14 12.03 2.95 -15.44
C GLY A 14 13.19 3.18 -14.48
N GLY A 15 12.91 3.60 -13.24
CA GLY A 15 13.92 3.83 -12.21
C GLY A 15 14.52 2.52 -11.70
N GLN A 16 15.85 2.51 -11.49
CA GLN A 16 16.54 1.40 -10.81
C GLN A 16 16.31 1.41 -9.28
N ASN A 17 15.66 2.46 -8.75
CA ASN A 17 15.27 2.62 -7.34
C ASN A 17 13.75 2.87 -7.25
N GLY A 18 13.27 3.38 -6.11
CA GLY A 18 11.87 3.79 -5.98
C GLY A 18 11.53 5.02 -6.81
N GLY A 19 10.28 5.13 -7.27
CA GLY A 19 9.84 6.21 -8.15
C GLY A 19 9.82 7.59 -7.47
N VAL A 20 9.17 7.69 -6.31
CA VAL A 20 9.17 8.89 -5.46
C VAL A 20 9.54 8.52 -4.03
N LEU A 21 10.44 9.28 -3.42
CA LEU A 21 10.79 9.16 -2.00
C LEU A 21 10.40 10.45 -1.26
N VAL A 22 9.48 10.32 -0.30
CA VAL A 22 9.16 11.35 0.69
C VAL A 22 9.80 10.95 2.01
N TYR A 23 10.71 11.78 2.52
CA TYR A 23 11.52 11.49 3.70
C TYR A 23 11.70 12.71 4.61
N ASN A 24 12.12 12.48 5.85
CA ASN A 24 12.44 13.50 6.87
C ASN A 24 11.35 14.57 7.04
N GLY A 25 10.11 14.13 7.28
CA GLY A 25 8.97 15.01 7.55
C GLY A 25 8.35 15.67 6.33
N GLY A 26 8.70 15.27 5.08
CA GLY A 26 8.16 15.87 3.86
C GLY A 26 6.63 15.77 3.75
N LEU A 27 5.99 16.80 3.16
CA LEU A 27 4.53 16.95 3.09
C LEU A 27 3.93 16.90 1.68
N GLY A 28 4.78 16.75 0.65
CA GLY A 28 4.42 17.02 -0.74
C GLY A 28 3.11 16.41 -1.25
N LEU A 29 2.54 17.07 -2.27
CA LEU A 29 1.35 16.62 -2.98
C LEU A 29 1.75 15.88 -4.27
N LEU A 30 1.34 14.61 -4.38
CA LEU A 30 1.39 13.84 -5.62
C LEU A 30 -0.05 13.72 -6.13
N GLU A 31 -0.35 14.34 -7.27
CA GLU A 31 -1.69 14.31 -7.83
C GLU A 31 -1.71 13.91 -9.31
N GLN A 32 -2.59 12.99 -9.70
CA GLN A 32 -2.78 12.61 -11.12
C GLN A 32 -1.50 12.16 -11.83
N ASN A 33 -0.58 11.51 -11.11
CA ASN A 33 0.64 10.94 -11.71
C ASN A 33 0.46 9.46 -12.07
N GLU A 34 1.23 9.00 -13.04
CA GLU A 34 1.44 7.58 -13.35
C GLU A 34 2.85 7.18 -12.91
N ILE A 35 2.96 6.23 -11.98
CA ILE A 35 4.23 5.76 -11.42
C ILE A 35 4.34 4.25 -11.65
N PHE A 36 5.25 3.81 -12.53
CA PHE A 36 5.25 2.43 -12.98
C PHE A 36 6.62 1.90 -13.41
N ASP A 37 6.75 0.57 -13.55
CA ASP A 37 8.00 -0.11 -13.99
C ASP A 37 9.26 0.40 -13.26
N ASN A 38 9.13 0.65 -11.96
CA ASN A 38 10.26 0.95 -11.09
C ASN A 38 10.74 -0.33 -10.42
N ALA A 39 12.06 -0.45 -10.23
CA ALA A 39 12.68 -1.65 -9.68
C ALA A 39 12.41 -1.85 -8.18
N MET A 40 12.16 -0.76 -7.45
CA MET A 40 11.69 -0.78 -6.06
C MET A 40 10.29 -0.15 -5.96
N ALA A 41 9.83 0.14 -4.74
CA ALA A 41 8.47 0.64 -4.55
C ALA A 41 8.18 1.94 -5.32
N GLY A 42 6.97 2.05 -5.87
CA GLY A 42 6.53 3.21 -6.65
C GLY A 42 6.64 4.50 -5.84
N VAL A 43 6.11 4.49 -4.62
CA VAL A 43 6.26 5.59 -3.66
C VAL A 43 6.72 5.09 -2.31
N TRP A 44 7.75 5.73 -1.76
CA TRP A 44 8.22 5.53 -0.39
C TRP A 44 7.86 6.73 0.49
N ILE A 45 7.25 6.46 1.64
CA ILE A 45 6.96 7.46 2.68
C ILE A 45 7.69 7.04 3.95
N LYS A 46 8.69 7.82 4.38
CA LYS A 46 9.57 7.47 5.50
C LYS A 46 9.78 8.61 6.47
N THR A 47 10.19 8.27 7.70
CA THR A 47 10.75 9.20 8.69
C THR A 47 9.80 10.37 8.96
N ASP A 48 8.65 10.03 9.53
CA ASP A 48 7.59 10.97 9.93
C ASP A 48 7.02 11.86 8.81
N SER A 49 7.26 11.50 7.55
CA SER A 49 6.70 12.20 6.39
C SER A 49 5.18 12.04 6.31
N ASN A 50 4.50 13.07 5.82
CA ASN A 50 3.04 13.13 5.76
C ASN A 50 2.56 13.74 4.42
N PRO A 51 2.85 13.08 3.27
CA PRO A 51 2.42 13.56 1.97
C PRO A 51 0.93 13.30 1.69
N THR A 52 0.40 13.97 0.68
CA THR A 52 -0.92 13.65 0.12
C THR A 52 -0.74 13.03 -1.26
N LEU A 53 -1.25 11.81 -1.44
CA LEU A 53 -1.29 11.11 -2.72
C LEU A 53 -2.75 11.06 -3.18
N LYS A 54 -3.07 11.76 -4.26
CA LYS A 54 -4.44 11.86 -4.76
C LYS A 54 -4.56 11.47 -6.24
N ARG A 55 -5.47 10.56 -6.57
CA ARG A 55 -5.78 10.20 -7.98
C ARG A 55 -4.56 9.76 -8.80
N ASN A 56 -3.56 9.15 -8.16
CA ASN A 56 -2.42 8.59 -8.87
C ASN A 56 -2.71 7.16 -9.32
N LYS A 57 -2.00 6.72 -10.36
CA LYS A 57 -1.91 5.33 -10.78
C LYS A 57 -0.53 4.80 -10.46
N ILE A 58 -0.44 3.74 -9.67
CA ILE A 58 0.84 3.16 -9.24
C ILE A 58 0.84 1.67 -9.55
N PHE A 59 1.60 1.26 -10.56
CA PHE A 59 1.39 -0.06 -11.16
C PHE A 59 2.60 -0.67 -11.83
N ASP A 60 2.54 -1.97 -12.11
CA ASP A 60 3.58 -2.74 -12.80
C ASP A 60 4.99 -2.55 -12.18
N GLY A 61 5.06 -2.30 -10.86
CA GLY A 61 6.30 -2.21 -10.09
C GLY A 61 6.84 -3.58 -9.68
N ARG A 62 8.16 -3.71 -9.55
CA ARG A 62 8.83 -4.99 -9.17
C ARG A 62 8.88 -5.24 -7.66
N ASP A 63 8.36 -4.30 -6.87
CA ASP A 63 8.29 -4.33 -5.42
C ASP A 63 6.88 -3.85 -4.99
N GLY A 64 6.72 -3.25 -3.81
CA GLY A 64 5.44 -2.72 -3.34
C GLY A 64 4.96 -1.51 -4.15
N GLY A 65 3.65 -1.29 -4.25
CA GLY A 65 3.13 -0.07 -4.89
C GLY A 65 3.48 1.19 -4.09
N ILE A 66 3.01 1.24 -2.85
CA ILE A 66 3.33 2.28 -1.87
C ILE A 66 3.87 1.63 -0.60
N CYS A 67 5.01 2.12 -0.14
CA CYS A 67 5.74 1.61 1.01
C CYS A 67 5.87 2.69 2.10
N ILE A 68 5.29 2.45 3.27
CA ILE A 68 5.18 3.43 4.37
C ILE A 68 5.88 2.87 5.61
N PHE A 69 6.94 3.55 6.05
CA PHE A 69 7.84 3.08 7.11
C PHE A 69 8.27 4.20 8.06
N ASN A 70 8.81 3.81 9.22
CA ASN A 70 9.47 4.67 10.20
C ASN A 70 8.65 5.90 10.58
N GLY A 71 7.47 5.69 11.16
CA GLY A 71 6.57 6.79 11.54
C GLY A 71 5.88 7.48 10.36
N GLY A 72 5.99 6.92 9.14
CA GLY A 72 5.36 7.45 7.95
C GLY A 72 3.84 7.59 8.11
N LYS A 73 3.33 8.73 7.65
CA LYS A 73 1.91 9.10 7.65
C LYS A 73 1.50 9.38 6.20
N GLY A 74 0.50 10.23 6.04
CA GLY A 74 0.02 10.66 4.74
C GLY A 74 -1.43 10.27 4.50
N VAL A 75 -2.00 10.92 3.50
CA VAL A 75 -3.35 10.66 3.02
C VAL A 75 -3.26 10.12 1.61
N LEU A 76 -3.72 8.89 1.42
CA LEU A 76 -3.84 8.23 0.13
C LEU A 76 -5.32 8.27 -0.24
N GLU A 77 -5.67 9.08 -1.22
CA GLU A 77 -7.05 9.31 -1.64
C GLU A 77 -7.28 9.02 -3.13
N GLU A 78 -8.30 8.22 -3.45
CA GLU A 78 -8.75 8.00 -4.84
C GLU A 78 -7.64 7.47 -5.78
N ASN A 79 -6.64 6.76 -5.25
CA ASN A 79 -5.56 6.19 -6.06
C ASN A 79 -5.92 4.79 -6.59
N ASP A 80 -5.36 4.46 -7.74
CA ASP A 80 -5.37 3.12 -8.32
C ASP A 80 -4.00 2.49 -8.15
N ILE A 81 -3.93 1.37 -7.42
CA ILE A 81 -2.67 0.69 -7.10
C ILE A 81 -2.81 -0.76 -7.53
N PHE A 82 -2.09 -1.17 -8.59
CA PHE A 82 -2.38 -2.46 -9.21
C PHE A 82 -1.20 -3.13 -9.88
N ARG A 83 -1.26 -4.47 -10.02
CA ARG A 83 -0.22 -5.27 -10.70
C ARG A 83 1.22 -5.03 -10.21
N ASN A 84 1.37 -4.68 -8.94
CA ASN A 84 2.67 -4.63 -8.29
C ASN A 84 3.08 -6.05 -7.85
N ALA A 85 4.38 -6.35 -7.89
CA ALA A 85 4.89 -7.68 -7.61
C ALA A 85 4.82 -8.05 -6.12
N GLN A 86 4.89 -7.06 -5.23
CA GLN A 86 4.67 -7.21 -3.78
C GLN A 86 3.36 -6.54 -3.37
N ALA A 87 3.21 -6.21 -2.08
CA ALA A 87 1.98 -5.62 -1.56
C ALA A 87 1.62 -4.32 -2.29
N GLY A 88 0.33 -4.12 -2.59
CA GLY A 88 -0.14 -2.86 -3.17
C GLY A 88 0.21 -1.68 -2.27
N VAL A 89 -0.16 -1.77 -0.99
CA VAL A 89 0.28 -0.84 0.06
C VAL A 89 0.86 -1.61 1.24
N LEU A 90 2.14 -1.37 1.54
CA LEU A 90 2.83 -1.92 2.69
C LEU A 90 3.01 -0.85 3.77
N ILE A 91 2.54 -1.14 4.98
CA ILE A 91 2.55 -0.22 6.12
C ILE A 91 3.26 -0.90 7.29
N SER A 92 4.36 -0.32 7.77
CA SER A 92 5.20 -0.95 8.78
C SER A 92 5.90 0.08 9.67
N THR A 93 6.48 -0.39 10.76
CA THR A 93 7.40 0.37 11.63
C THR A 93 6.75 1.62 12.19
N GLN A 94 5.71 1.42 12.99
CA GLN A 94 4.95 2.47 13.68
C GLN A 94 4.40 3.55 12.73
N SER A 95 4.03 3.17 11.51
CA SER A 95 3.39 4.05 10.53
C SER A 95 1.88 4.09 10.74
N HIS A 96 1.24 5.22 10.40
CA HIS A 96 -0.18 5.49 10.69
C HIS A 96 -0.88 6.30 9.56
N PRO A 97 -0.90 5.82 8.31
CA PRO A 97 -1.50 6.55 7.19
C PRO A 97 -3.03 6.43 7.17
N ILE A 98 -3.67 7.30 6.38
CA ILE A 98 -5.10 7.24 6.06
C ILE A 98 -5.23 6.85 4.58
N LEU A 99 -5.93 5.75 4.30
CA LEU A 99 -6.30 5.31 2.96
C LEU A 99 -7.80 5.49 2.79
N ARG A 100 -8.21 6.33 1.84
CA ARG A 100 -9.61 6.62 1.55
C ARG A 100 -9.95 6.46 0.08
N ARG A 101 -11.02 5.72 -0.24
CA ARG A 101 -11.53 5.57 -1.62
C ARG A 101 -10.50 5.07 -2.64
N ASN A 102 -9.46 4.34 -2.22
CA ASN A 102 -8.48 3.77 -3.15
C ASN A 102 -9.01 2.46 -3.74
N ARG A 103 -8.51 2.11 -4.93
CA ARG A 103 -8.69 0.80 -5.56
C ARG A 103 -7.34 0.09 -5.58
N ILE A 104 -7.26 -1.06 -4.92
CA ILE A 104 -6.01 -1.83 -4.79
C ILE A 104 -6.24 -3.25 -5.31
N PHE A 105 -5.68 -3.57 -6.47
CA PHE A 105 -6.14 -4.75 -7.21
C PHE A 105 -5.13 -5.40 -8.14
N ASP A 106 -5.42 -6.64 -8.53
CA ASP A 106 -4.61 -7.44 -9.46
C ASP A 106 -3.12 -7.54 -9.08
N GLY A 107 -2.77 -7.36 -7.79
CA GLY A 107 -1.41 -7.50 -7.28
C GLY A 107 -1.00 -8.97 -7.11
N LEU A 108 0.30 -9.26 -7.18
CA LEU A 108 0.81 -10.62 -7.00
C LEU A 108 0.91 -11.05 -5.53
N ALA A 109 0.85 -10.11 -4.59
CA ALA A 109 0.87 -10.34 -3.16
C ALA A 109 -0.43 -9.86 -2.48
N ALA A 110 -0.32 -9.25 -1.29
CA ALA A 110 -1.45 -8.67 -0.59
C ALA A 110 -1.89 -7.34 -1.20
N GLY A 111 -3.17 -6.99 -1.13
CA GLY A 111 -3.61 -5.64 -1.49
C GLY A 111 -3.04 -4.62 -0.50
N VAL A 112 -3.37 -4.76 0.77
CA VAL A 112 -2.81 -3.96 1.88
C VAL A 112 -2.19 -4.89 2.90
N GLU A 113 -0.96 -4.60 3.31
CA GLU A 113 -0.24 -5.33 4.34
C GLU A 113 0.18 -4.39 5.47
N ILE A 114 -0.12 -4.74 6.71
CA ILE A 114 0.20 -3.93 7.90
C ILE A 114 0.97 -4.77 8.93
N THR A 115 2.18 -4.34 9.26
CA THR A 115 3.12 -5.09 10.13
C THR A 115 3.84 -4.20 11.14
N ASN A 116 4.68 -4.79 12.01
CA ASN A 116 5.65 -4.09 12.86
C ASN A 116 5.08 -2.90 13.66
N ASN A 117 4.04 -3.18 14.46
CA ASN A 117 3.36 -2.19 15.31
C ASN A 117 2.83 -0.95 14.56
N ALA A 118 2.63 -1.06 13.24
CA ALA A 118 1.93 -0.04 12.48
C ALA A 118 0.41 -0.22 12.60
N THR A 119 -0.32 0.81 12.20
CA THR A 119 -1.77 0.77 12.05
C THR A 119 -2.16 1.64 10.84
N ALA A 120 -3.43 1.67 10.50
CA ALA A 120 -3.94 2.53 9.43
C ALA A 120 -5.41 2.83 9.66
N THR A 121 -5.88 3.92 9.05
CA THR A 121 -7.32 4.15 8.86
C THR A 121 -7.68 3.85 7.42
N LEU A 122 -8.48 2.81 7.20
CA LEU A 122 -8.98 2.39 5.90
C LEU A 122 -10.45 2.78 5.79
N GLU A 123 -10.80 3.66 4.86
CA GLU A 123 -12.18 4.12 4.65
C GLU A 123 -12.61 3.99 3.18
N PHE A 124 -13.68 3.24 2.93
CA PHE A 124 -14.30 3.14 1.60
C PHE A 124 -13.37 2.69 0.46
N ASN A 125 -12.31 1.95 0.78
CA ASN A 125 -11.40 1.38 -0.22
C ASN A 125 -12.00 0.12 -0.85
N GLN A 126 -11.60 -0.18 -2.08
CA GLN A 126 -11.91 -1.43 -2.76
C GLN A 126 -10.62 -2.22 -2.93
N ILE A 127 -10.53 -3.41 -2.35
CA ILE A 127 -9.34 -4.26 -2.39
C ILE A 127 -9.71 -5.62 -2.97
N PHE A 128 -9.30 -5.90 -4.20
CA PHE A 128 -9.85 -7.04 -4.94
C PHE A 128 -8.87 -7.70 -5.90
N ASN A 129 -9.12 -8.97 -6.24
CA ASN A 129 -8.33 -9.75 -7.21
C ASN A 129 -6.82 -9.84 -6.90
N ASN A 130 -6.39 -9.60 -5.65
CA ASN A 130 -4.99 -9.79 -5.27
C ASN A 130 -4.72 -11.28 -5.06
N ARG A 131 -3.55 -11.74 -5.52
CA ARG A 131 -3.21 -13.17 -5.53
C ARG A 131 -2.98 -13.75 -4.14
N PHE A 132 -2.45 -12.98 -3.19
CA PHE A 132 -2.21 -13.52 -1.85
C PHE A 132 -3.39 -13.32 -0.91
N GLY A 133 -3.81 -12.07 -0.71
CA GLY A 133 -4.89 -11.71 0.21
C GLY A 133 -5.29 -10.24 0.02
N GLY A 134 -6.48 -9.87 0.48
CA GLY A 134 -6.94 -8.48 0.39
C GLY A 134 -6.25 -7.58 1.41
N LEU A 135 -6.54 -7.80 2.69
CA LEU A 135 -5.97 -7.08 3.82
C LEU A 135 -5.26 -8.07 4.75
N CYS A 136 -3.94 -7.99 4.82
CA CYS A 136 -3.10 -8.85 5.65
C CYS A 136 -2.56 -8.07 6.85
N LEU A 137 -2.80 -8.59 8.06
CA LEU A 137 -2.42 -7.94 9.32
C LEU A 137 -1.49 -8.84 10.12
N ALA A 138 -0.38 -8.30 10.62
CA ALA A 138 0.45 -9.00 11.58
C ALA A 138 -0.23 -9.11 12.95
N SER A 139 0.22 -10.05 13.78
CA SER A 139 -0.31 -10.25 15.14
C SER A 139 -0.30 -8.96 15.96
N GLY A 140 -1.44 -8.61 16.55
CA GLY A 140 -1.60 -7.42 17.40
C GLY A 140 -1.85 -6.12 16.65
N VAL A 141 -1.82 -6.12 15.30
CA VAL A 141 -2.17 -4.94 14.50
C VAL A 141 -3.68 -4.77 14.44
N GLN A 142 -4.17 -3.57 14.79
CA GLN A 142 -5.58 -3.21 14.75
C GLN A 142 -5.78 -1.91 13.96
N PRO A 143 -6.09 -1.99 12.65
CA PRO A 143 -6.44 -0.82 11.86
C PRO A 143 -7.90 -0.43 12.10
N ILE A 144 -8.22 0.85 11.85
CA ILE A 144 -9.60 1.32 11.78
C ILE A 144 -10.11 1.02 10.38
N VAL A 145 -11.14 0.18 10.26
CA VAL A 145 -11.69 -0.26 8.97
C VAL A 145 -13.16 0.16 8.88
N ARG A 146 -13.52 0.99 7.90
CA ARG A 146 -14.88 1.50 7.71
C ARG A 146 -15.30 1.48 6.24
N GLY A 147 -16.40 0.79 5.94
CA GLY A 147 -17.01 0.81 4.60
C GLY A 147 -16.12 0.29 3.47
N ASN A 148 -15.04 -0.44 3.76
CA ASN A 148 -14.17 -1.03 2.75
C ASN A 148 -14.84 -2.26 2.13
N LYS A 149 -14.59 -2.50 0.84
CA LYS A 149 -15.02 -3.69 0.11
C LYS A 149 -13.79 -4.52 -0.21
N ILE A 150 -13.66 -5.69 0.40
CA ILE A 150 -12.56 -6.64 0.17
C ILE A 150 -13.17 -7.89 -0.44
N PHE A 151 -12.85 -8.22 -1.70
CA PHE A 151 -13.55 -9.28 -2.43
C PHE A 151 -12.68 -9.92 -3.52
N ASN A 152 -12.99 -11.16 -3.91
CA ASN A 152 -12.32 -11.89 -5.01
C ASN A 152 -10.78 -11.98 -4.92
N ASN A 153 -10.19 -11.80 -3.74
CA ASN A 153 -8.78 -12.09 -3.53
C ASN A 153 -8.59 -13.62 -3.51
N GLN A 154 -7.43 -14.11 -3.96
CA GLN A 154 -7.27 -15.55 -4.17
C GLN A 154 -6.97 -16.31 -2.87
N ASP A 155 -6.65 -15.60 -1.78
CA ASP A 155 -6.36 -16.13 -0.45
C ASP A 155 -5.40 -17.32 -0.52
N ALA A 156 -4.33 -17.17 -1.32
CA ALA A 156 -3.44 -18.26 -1.69
C ALA A 156 -2.84 -18.98 -0.48
N VAL A 157 -2.63 -18.28 0.63
CA VAL A 157 -2.15 -18.94 1.86
C VAL A 157 -3.25 -19.62 2.65
N GLU A 158 -4.45 -19.07 2.76
CA GLU A 158 -5.56 -19.81 3.38
C GLU A 158 -5.90 -21.07 2.58
N LYS A 159 -5.80 -21.01 1.26
CA LYS A 159 -5.91 -22.19 0.38
C LYS A 159 -4.75 -23.16 0.58
N ALA A 160 -3.52 -22.69 0.69
CA ALA A 160 -2.37 -23.56 0.97
C ALA A 160 -2.48 -24.22 2.35
N VAL A 161 -2.95 -23.49 3.37
CA VAL A 161 -3.16 -23.99 4.73
C VAL A 161 -4.31 -25.00 4.76
N SER A 162 -5.44 -24.69 4.15
CA SER A 162 -6.60 -25.60 4.10
C SER A 162 -6.33 -26.86 3.27
N ASN A 163 -5.50 -26.78 2.24
CA ASN A 163 -5.04 -27.94 1.47
C ASN A 163 -3.87 -28.71 2.11
N GLY A 164 -3.47 -28.35 3.35
CA GLY A 164 -2.39 -29.03 4.07
C GLY A 164 -0.99 -28.81 3.48
N GLN A 165 -0.83 -27.83 2.59
CA GLN A 165 0.44 -27.47 1.97
C GLN A 165 1.26 -26.49 2.83
N CYS A 166 0.68 -25.96 3.92
CA CYS A 166 1.36 -25.05 4.85
C CYS A 166 0.78 -25.15 6.28
N LEU A 167 1.63 -25.14 7.32
CA LEU A 167 1.28 -25.46 8.73
C LEU A 167 1.02 -24.24 9.64
N TYR A 168 0.62 -23.08 9.10
CA TYR A 168 0.38 -21.87 9.90
C TYR A 168 -1.09 -21.47 9.96
N LYS A 169 -1.55 -21.05 11.15
CA LYS A 169 -2.92 -20.61 11.42
C LYS A 169 -3.04 -19.09 11.20
N ILE A 170 -3.91 -18.65 10.29
CA ILE A 170 -4.17 -17.22 10.05
C ILE A 170 -5.46 -16.83 10.77
N SER A 171 -5.43 -15.70 11.48
CA SER A 171 -6.62 -15.04 12.02
C SER A 171 -7.25 -14.17 10.93
N SER A 172 -8.23 -14.71 10.22
CA SER A 172 -9.04 -13.99 9.23
C SER A 172 -10.07 -13.10 9.93
N TYR A 173 -10.08 -11.80 9.63
CA TYR A 173 -11.19 -10.90 9.97
C TYR A 173 -12.17 -10.86 8.79
N THR A 174 -13.38 -11.37 9.01
CA THR A 174 -14.54 -11.23 8.10
C THR A 174 -15.17 -9.85 8.21
#